data_AF-A0A941CIS2-F1
#
_entry.id   AF-A0A941CIS2-F1
#
_cell.length_a   1.000
_cell.length_b   1.000
_cell.length_c   1.000
_cell.angle_alpha   90.00
_cell.angle_beta   90.00
_cell.angle_gamma   90.00
#
_symmetry.space_group_name_H-M   'P 1'
#
loop_
_entity.id
_entity.type
_entity.pdbx_description
1 polymer ?
#
loop_
_entity_poly.entity_id
_entity_poly.type
_entity_poly.pdbx_seq_one_letter_code
_entity_poly.pdbx_strand_id
1 'polypeptide(L)'
;MKNIIKCICLILPLLILIVGCNSFNQSEKEYIKNLEEKNRLLEQEIIDLKNNSKNVESVKSEGVKNNDYFTLGSTEKKVIEVMGNPSSYNEIGPFRTMYFGLSSVEFQNGKVTGYDNMDGNLKVKLTE
;
A
#
# COMPACT_ATOMS: atom_id res chain seq x y z
N MET A 1 38.26 -59.38 16.04
CA MET A 1 37.74 -59.05 14.69
C MET A 1 36.21 -58.86 14.65
N LYS A 2 35.40 -59.80 15.16
CA LYS A 2 33.91 -59.69 15.13
C LYS A 2 33.32 -58.43 15.82
N ASN A 3 33.93 -57.95 16.91
CA ASN A 3 33.41 -56.79 17.66
C ASN A 3 33.70 -55.44 16.98
N ILE A 4 34.82 -55.33 16.26
CA ILE A 4 35.21 -54.12 15.52
C ILE A 4 34.28 -53.93 14.31
N ILE A 5 33.96 -55.02 13.60
CA ILE A 5 33.04 -54.99 12.45
C ILE A 5 31.62 -54.60 12.91
N LYS A 6 31.16 -55.08 14.08
CA LYS A 6 29.88 -54.67 14.67
C LYS A 6 29.83 -53.18 15.02
N CYS A 7 30.89 -52.63 15.62
CA CYS A 7 30.95 -51.20 15.91
C CYS A 7 30.92 -50.37 14.62
N ILE A 8 31.71 -50.74 13.60
CA ILE A 8 31.74 -50.01 12.31
C ILE A 8 30.36 -50.05 11.62
N CYS A 9 29.66 -51.19 11.63
CA CYS A 9 28.32 -51.32 11.05
C CYS A 9 27.24 -50.53 11.80
N LEU A 10 27.44 -50.16 13.07
CA LEU A 10 26.50 -49.35 13.85
C LEU A 10 26.78 -47.84 13.75
N ILE A 11 28.04 -47.45 13.53
CA ILE A 11 28.46 -46.04 13.50
C ILE A 11 28.31 -45.44 12.10
N LEU A 12 28.52 -46.23 11.04
CA LEU A 12 28.42 -45.79 9.64
C LEU A 12 27.01 -45.30 9.24
N PRO A 13 25.89 -45.97 9.58
CA PRO A 13 24.55 -45.45 9.28
C PRO A 13 24.21 -44.18 10.10
N LEU A 14 24.77 -44.03 11.31
CA LEU A 14 24.57 -42.84 12.14
C LEU A 14 25.26 -41.61 11.53
N LEU A 15 26.48 -41.77 11.01
CA LEU A 15 27.20 -40.71 10.28
C LEU A 15 26.49 -40.30 8.98
N ILE A 16 25.90 -41.25 8.24
CA ILE A 16 25.15 -40.97 7.02
C ILE A 16 23.86 -40.18 7.32
N LEU A 17 23.16 -40.50 8.43
CA LEU A 17 22.00 -39.74 8.92
C LEU A 17 22.38 -38.30 9.33
N ILE A 18 23.50 -38.13 10.03
CA ILE A 18 23.97 -36.81 10.48
C ILE A 18 24.35 -35.91 9.28
N VAL A 19 24.98 -36.48 8.24
CA VAL A 19 25.36 -35.72 7.03
C VAL A 19 24.15 -35.44 6.12
N GLY A 20 23.21 -36.38 5.99
CA GLY A 20 21.97 -36.21 5.23
C GLY A 20 21.04 -35.13 5.80
N CYS A 21 20.98 -34.96 7.12
CA CYS A 21 20.23 -33.89 7.77
C CYS A 21 20.83 -32.49 7.56
N ASN A 22 22.10 -32.35 7.16
CA ASN A 22 22.71 -31.03 7.01
C ASN A 22 22.45 -30.39 5.64
N SER A 23 22.45 -31.14 4.54
CA SER A 23 22.35 -30.53 3.19
C SER A 23 20.93 -30.18 2.75
N PHE A 24 19.91 -30.98 3.10
CA PHE A 24 18.52 -30.72 2.72
C PHE A 24 17.89 -29.59 3.54
N ASN A 25 18.20 -29.52 4.83
CA ASN A 25 17.73 -28.45 5.71
C ASN A 25 18.40 -27.09 5.42
N GLN A 26 19.50 -27.05 4.65
CA GLN A 26 20.23 -25.82 4.37
C GLN A 26 19.53 -24.95 3.33
N SER A 27 18.99 -25.54 2.27
CA SER A 27 18.31 -24.79 1.20
C SER A 27 16.99 -24.19 1.67
N GLU A 28 16.21 -24.91 2.49
CA GLU A 28 14.98 -24.38 3.08
C GLU A 28 15.27 -23.22 4.05
N LYS A 29 16.30 -23.36 4.90
CA LYS A 29 16.74 -22.28 5.79
C LYS A 29 17.23 -21.05 5.02
N GLU A 30 17.95 -21.25 3.92
CA GLU A 30 18.43 -20.16 3.06
C GLU A 30 17.29 -19.46 2.33
N TYR A 31 16.32 -20.22 1.82
CA TYR A 31 15.12 -19.67 1.21
C TYR A 31 14.31 -18.84 2.20
N ILE A 32 14.08 -19.36 3.41
CA ILE A 32 13.37 -18.64 4.48
C ILE A 32 14.12 -17.35 4.83
N LYS A 33 15.44 -17.41 5.02
CA LYS A 33 16.26 -16.24 5.33
C LYS A 33 16.20 -15.17 4.23
N ASN A 34 16.27 -15.58 2.95
CA ASN A 34 16.15 -14.65 1.82
C ASN A 34 14.79 -13.96 1.79
N LEU A 35 13.73 -14.70 2.12
CA LEU A 35 12.36 -14.19 2.14
C LEU A 35 12.14 -13.20 3.30
N GLU A 36 12.65 -13.52 4.49
CA GLU A 36 12.66 -12.62 5.65
C GLU A 36 13.42 -11.32 5.37
N GLU A 37 14.58 -11.41 4.71
CA GLU A 37 15.37 -10.24 4.33
C GLU A 37 14.62 -9.36 3.32
N LYS A 38 14.01 -9.96 2.29
CA LYS A 38 13.18 -9.22 1.32
C LYS A 38 11.99 -8.54 2.00
N ASN A 39 11.31 -9.23 2.90
CA ASN A 39 10.18 -8.64 3.64
C ASN A 39 10.64 -7.46 4.50
N ARG A 40 11.79 -7.57 5.18
CA ARG A 40 12.38 -6.47 5.94
C ARG A 40 12.74 -5.27 5.05
N LEU A 41 13.30 -5.51 3.86
CA LEU A 41 13.64 -4.43 2.92
C LEU A 41 12.38 -3.73 2.40
N LEU A 42 11.34 -4.49 2.06
CA LEU A 42 10.05 -3.94 1.65
C LEU A 42 9.42 -3.10 2.76
N GLU A 43 9.49 -3.55 4.02
CA GLU A 43 9.01 -2.77 5.17
C GLU A 43 9.79 -1.46 5.34
N GLN A 44 11.10 -1.46 5.14
CA GLN A 44 11.91 -0.23 5.16
C GLN A 44 11.55 0.72 4.02
N GLU A 45 11.39 0.21 2.80
CA GLU A 45 10.98 1.03 1.65
C GLU A 45 9.63 1.71 1.91
N ILE A 46 8.67 1.00 2.51
CA ILE A 46 7.39 1.58 2.92
C ILE A 46 7.57 2.67 3.98
N ILE A 47 8.45 2.48 4.96
CA ILE A 47 8.75 3.49 6.00
C ILE A 47 9.36 4.75 5.37
N ASP A 48 10.31 4.59 4.46
CA ASP A 48 10.97 5.70 3.78
C ASP A 48 10.00 6.47 2.87
N LEU A 49 9.18 5.76 2.09
CA LEU A 49 8.11 6.35 1.29
C LEU A 49 7.10 7.11 2.16
N LYS A 50 6.72 6.56 3.32
CA LYS A 50 5.82 7.21 4.27
C LYS A 50 6.43 8.46 4.88
N ASN A 51 7.71 8.43 5.24
CA ASN A 51 8.42 9.60 5.78
C ASN A 51 8.61 10.68 4.71
N ASN A 52 8.87 10.29 3.46
CA ASN A 52 8.88 11.22 2.34
C ASN A 52 7.50 11.83 2.10
N SER A 53 6.41 11.04 2.16
CA SER A 53 5.04 11.56 2.09
C SER A 53 4.71 12.54 3.22
N LYS A 54 5.19 12.31 4.45
CA LYS A 54 5.06 13.25 5.57
C LYS A 54 5.87 14.55 5.37
N ASN A 55 7.02 14.48 4.72
CA ASN A 55 7.81 15.67 4.36
C ASN A 55 7.26 16.42 3.14
N VAL A 56 6.47 15.75 2.29
CA VAL A 56 5.71 16.40 1.20
C VAL A 56 4.42 17.07 1.73
N GLU A 57 3.97 16.71 2.93
CA GLU A 57 2.83 17.37 3.60
C GLU A 57 3.22 18.67 4.34
N SER A 58 4.52 19.03 4.40
CA SER A 58 5.02 20.24 5.09
C SER A 58 5.41 21.41 4.18
N VAL A 59 5.12 21.33 2.87
CA VAL A 59 5.30 22.47 1.97
C VAL A 59 3.93 23.05 1.54
N LYS A 60 3.52 24.04 2.34
CA LYS A 60 2.58 25.13 2.04
C LYS A 60 1.07 24.80 1.99
N SER A 61 0.42 24.70 3.15
CA SER A 61 -0.98 25.12 3.29
C SER A 61 -1.03 26.56 3.80
N GLU A 62 -1.23 27.52 2.90
CA GLU A 62 -1.76 28.83 3.28
C GLU A 62 -3.14 28.58 3.90
N GLY A 63 -3.25 28.75 5.23
CA GLY A 63 -4.48 28.80 6.03
C GLY A 63 -5.74 28.20 5.41
N VAL A 64 -5.73 26.92 5.02
CA VAL A 64 -6.92 26.27 4.45
C VAL A 64 -7.88 26.06 5.61
N LYS A 65 -8.84 26.97 5.73
CA LYS A 65 -10.02 26.75 6.57
C LYS A 65 -10.60 25.42 6.13
N ASN A 66 -10.58 24.44 7.04
CA ASN A 66 -11.05 23.11 6.73
C ASN A 66 -12.58 23.10 6.80
N ASN A 67 -13.17 23.73 5.79
CA ASN A 67 -14.61 23.86 5.65
C ASN A 67 -15.22 22.49 5.35
N ASP A 68 -16.38 22.20 5.91
CA ASP A 68 -17.15 20.96 5.66
C ASP A 68 -17.81 20.93 4.26
N TYR A 69 -17.29 21.72 3.32
CA TYR A 69 -17.78 21.82 1.96
C TYR A 69 -16.64 22.00 0.96
N PHE A 70 -16.90 21.70 -0.30
CA PHE A 70 -16.05 22.04 -1.44
C PHE A 70 -16.74 23.06 -2.35
N THR A 71 -15.97 23.67 -3.23
CA THR A 71 -16.40 24.67 -4.21
C THR A 71 -15.78 24.38 -5.58
N LEU A 72 -16.20 25.09 -6.63
CA LEU A 72 -15.49 25.06 -7.92
C LEU A 72 -14.02 25.45 -7.73
N GLY A 73 -13.11 24.76 -8.40
CA GLY A 73 -11.66 24.93 -8.23
C GLY A 73 -11.06 24.27 -6.98
N SER A 74 -11.88 23.61 -6.15
CA SER A 74 -11.37 22.72 -5.10
C SER A 74 -10.52 21.60 -5.70
N THR A 75 -9.54 21.11 -4.93
CA THR A 75 -8.73 19.96 -5.35
C THR A 75 -9.49 18.66 -5.12
N GLU A 76 -9.09 17.61 -5.84
CA GLU A 76 -9.57 16.25 -5.56
C GLU A 76 -9.39 15.86 -4.09
N LYS A 77 -8.22 16.18 -3.50
CA LYS A 77 -7.95 15.94 -2.07
C LYS A 77 -9.00 16.59 -1.17
N LYS A 78 -9.39 17.85 -1.45
CA LYS A 78 -10.41 18.56 -0.67
C LYS A 78 -11.79 17.92 -0.81
N VAL A 79 -12.16 17.49 -2.02
CA VAL A 79 -13.43 16.79 -2.24
C VAL A 79 -13.46 15.47 -1.47
N ILE A 80 -12.40 14.66 -1.53
CA ILE A 80 -12.31 13.39 -0.79
C ILE A 80 -12.33 13.63 0.73
N GLU A 81 -11.65 14.66 1.22
CA GLU A 81 -11.66 15.01 2.64
C GLU A 81 -13.07 15.38 3.14
N VAL A 82 -13.83 16.12 2.34
CA VAL A 82 -15.18 16.60 2.68
C VAL A 82 -16.24 15.50 2.50
N MET A 83 -16.16 14.74 1.40
CA MET A 83 -17.18 13.79 0.96
C MET A 83 -16.88 12.35 1.40
N GLY A 84 -15.63 12.02 1.69
CA GLY A 84 -15.16 10.64 1.79
C GLY A 84 -14.83 10.03 0.42
N ASN A 85 -14.75 8.70 0.38
CA ASN A 85 -14.45 7.97 -0.85
C ASN A 85 -15.65 7.98 -1.81
N PRO A 86 -15.43 8.19 -3.11
CA PRO A 86 -16.49 8.07 -4.10
C PRO A 86 -16.99 6.63 -4.23
N SER A 87 -18.23 6.47 -4.65
CA SER A 87 -18.83 5.17 -4.97
C SER A 87 -18.19 4.55 -6.22
N SER A 88 -17.81 5.38 -7.18
CA SER A 88 -17.07 5.01 -8.39
C SER A 88 -16.42 6.24 -9.01
N TYR A 89 -15.52 6.04 -9.97
CA TYR A 89 -14.95 7.14 -10.75
C TYR A 89 -14.60 6.68 -12.16
N ASN A 90 -14.60 7.63 -13.08
CA ASN A 90 -14.09 7.46 -14.45
C ASN A 90 -12.95 8.46 -14.69
N GLU A 91 -11.98 8.07 -15.51
CA GLU A 91 -10.84 8.93 -15.85
C GLU A 91 -10.51 8.79 -17.34
N ILE A 92 -10.39 9.94 -18.02
CA ILE A 92 -10.11 10.05 -19.46
C ILE A 92 -9.17 11.23 -19.67
N GLY A 93 -7.87 10.94 -19.78
CA GLY A 93 -6.85 11.97 -19.97
C GLY A 93 -6.83 12.97 -18.79
N PRO A 94 -6.93 14.29 -19.04
CA PRO A 94 -6.95 15.28 -17.95
C PRO A 94 -8.30 15.38 -17.24
N PHE A 95 -9.32 14.64 -17.70
CA PHE A 95 -10.67 14.68 -17.17
C PHE A 95 -10.93 13.49 -16.25
N ARG A 96 -11.61 13.75 -15.13
CA ARG A 96 -12.06 12.73 -14.20
C ARG A 96 -13.45 13.07 -13.69
N THR A 97 -14.27 12.06 -13.43
CA THR A 97 -15.57 12.23 -12.78
C THR A 97 -15.65 11.28 -11.60
N MET A 98 -15.88 11.81 -10.40
CA MET A 98 -16.16 11.02 -9.20
C MET A 98 -17.67 10.97 -8.95
N TYR A 99 -18.18 9.80 -8.62
CA TYR A 99 -19.61 9.59 -8.34
C TYR A 99 -19.83 9.33 -6.85
N PHE A 100 -20.88 9.93 -6.30
CA PHE A 100 -21.35 9.75 -4.93
C PHE A 100 -22.83 9.43 -5.00
N GLY A 101 -23.18 8.15 -5.14
CA GLY A 101 -24.55 7.77 -5.53
C GLY A 101 -24.87 8.21 -6.96
N LEU A 102 -25.99 8.90 -7.15
CA LEU A 102 -26.41 9.51 -8.42
C LEU A 102 -25.79 10.90 -8.65
N SER A 103 -25.16 11.49 -7.64
CA SER A 103 -24.44 12.76 -7.80
C SER A 103 -23.03 12.54 -8.35
N SER A 104 -22.50 13.56 -9.03
CA SER A 104 -21.18 13.51 -9.65
C SER A 104 -20.40 14.81 -9.43
N VAL A 105 -19.07 14.71 -9.40
CA VAL A 105 -18.13 15.83 -9.37
C VAL A 105 -17.14 15.66 -10.52
N GLU A 106 -17.06 16.67 -11.37
CA GLU A 106 -16.20 16.69 -12.55
C GLU A 106 -14.91 17.44 -12.26
N PHE A 107 -13.81 16.88 -12.75
CA PHE A 107 -12.47 17.41 -12.59
C PHE A 107 -11.80 17.58 -13.94
N GLN A 108 -11.03 18.66 -14.06
CA GLN A 108 -10.06 18.85 -15.12
C GLN A 108 -8.74 19.29 -14.49
N ASN A 109 -7.64 18.60 -14.82
CA ASN A 109 -6.32 18.88 -14.25
C ASN A 109 -6.32 18.89 -12.70
N GLY A 110 -7.06 17.96 -12.07
CA GLY A 110 -7.12 17.80 -10.61
C GLY A 110 -7.96 18.85 -9.86
N LYS A 111 -8.75 19.66 -10.59
CA LYS A 111 -9.57 20.76 -10.06
C LYS A 111 -11.03 20.58 -10.43
N VAL A 112 -11.93 20.83 -9.48
CA VAL A 112 -13.38 20.77 -9.70
C VAL A 112 -13.78 21.79 -10.76
N THR A 113 -14.35 21.32 -11.87
CA THR A 113 -14.88 22.16 -12.96
C THR A 113 -16.40 22.17 -13.02
N GLY A 114 -17.03 21.13 -12.47
CA GLY A 114 -18.48 20.96 -12.50
C GLY A 114 -18.97 19.95 -11.47
N TYR A 115 -20.26 19.91 -11.25
CA TYR A 115 -20.91 18.90 -10.42
C TYR A 115 -22.39 18.75 -10.81
N ASP A 116 -22.93 17.56 -10.58
CA ASP A 116 -24.37 17.29 -10.59
C ASP A 116 -24.76 16.75 -9.21
N ASN A 117 -25.77 17.35 -8.58
CA ASN A 117 -26.21 17.01 -7.23
C ASN A 117 -27.60 16.36 -7.23
N MET A 118 -27.82 15.39 -8.11
CA MET A 118 -29.11 14.68 -8.25
C MET A 118 -29.64 14.12 -6.93
N ASP A 119 -28.77 13.56 -6.08
CA ASP A 119 -29.17 12.98 -4.78
C ASP A 119 -29.25 14.02 -3.66
N GLY A 120 -28.84 15.28 -3.89
CA GLY A 120 -28.77 16.30 -2.85
C GLY A 120 -27.71 16.03 -1.76
N ASN A 121 -26.80 15.09 -1.99
CA ASN A 121 -25.82 14.61 -1.01
C ASN A 121 -24.45 15.32 -1.10
N LEU A 122 -24.18 16.11 -2.14
CA LEU A 122 -22.93 16.84 -2.27
C LEU A 122 -22.85 17.98 -1.26
N LYS A 123 -21.77 18.00 -0.47
CA LYS A 123 -21.41 19.11 0.41
C LYS A 123 -20.73 20.22 -0.40
N VAL A 124 -21.47 20.85 -1.31
CA VAL A 124 -20.96 21.87 -2.24
C VAL A 124 -21.51 23.26 -1.91
N LYS A 125 -20.70 24.30 -2.11
CA LYS A 125 -21.13 25.72 -2.08
C LYS A 125 -20.63 26.46 -3.32
N LEU A 126 -21.34 27.54 -3.66
CA LEU A 126 -21.00 28.37 -4.84
C LEU A 126 -19.73 29.21 -4.62
N THR A 127 -19.51 29.72 -3.40
CA THR A 127 -18.32 30.50 -3.03
C THR A 127 -17.94 30.21 -1.57
N GLU A 128 -16.69 30.50 -1.21
CA GLU A 128 -16.25 30.49 0.21
C GLU A 128 -16.92 31.58 1.03
#